data_AF-A0A5J5F519-F1
#
_entry.id   AF-A0A5J5F519-F1
#
_cell.length_a   1.000
_cell.length_b   1.000
_cell.length_c   1.000
_cell.angle_alpha   90.00
_cell.angle_beta   90.00
_cell.angle_gamma   90.00
#
_symmetry.space_group_name_H-M   'P 1'
#
loop_
_entity.id
_entity.type
_entity.pdbx_description
1 polymer ?
#
loop_
_entity_poly.entity_id
_entity_poly.type
_entity_poly.pdbx_seq_one_letter_code
_entity_poly.pdbx_strand_id
1 'polypeptide(L)'
;MSVFSSPSEYGYTHTPRQTPSITEVNQMKQTLRSRRVNTLTELRRIERILASLPNFASEHIHDLTESFGFYVSSNNLLQELRGISRQYPFSTELLEDAKARVYHDPNSIRSWNLAWLLLVKIKADQMIPDYAHRTSRQPAMWGGVVPDPRHAAELASVLIQEWTRAVDQLLRHWPTPPTLDGSW
;
A
#
# COMPACT_ATOMS: atom_id res chain seq x y z
N MET A 1 -34.87 26.60 -49.47
CA MET A 1 -33.78 25.61 -49.47
C MET A 1 -32.84 25.93 -48.32
N SER A 2 -32.94 25.20 -47.22
CA SER A 2 -31.90 25.17 -46.17
C SER A 2 -31.99 23.80 -45.50
N VAL A 3 -31.01 22.95 -45.82
CA VAL A 3 -30.85 21.60 -45.27
C VAL A 3 -29.97 21.77 -44.03
N PHE A 4 -30.53 21.55 -42.84
CA PHE A 4 -29.73 21.45 -41.61
C PHE A 4 -29.17 20.03 -41.53
N SER A 5 -27.87 19.90 -41.74
CA SER A 5 -27.11 18.66 -41.51
C SER A 5 -26.90 18.45 -40.01
N SER A 6 -27.34 17.31 -39.49
CA SER A 6 -27.01 16.84 -38.15
C SER A 6 -25.51 16.58 -37.99
N PRO A 7 -24.88 16.96 -36.87
CA PRO A 7 -23.55 16.47 -36.52
C PRO A 7 -23.67 15.04 -35.98
N SER A 8 -22.91 14.15 -36.60
CA SER A 8 -22.67 12.75 -36.24
C SER A 8 -22.32 12.56 -34.76
N GLU A 9 -23.09 11.72 -34.08
CA GLU A 9 -22.73 11.11 -32.80
C GLU A 9 -21.47 10.25 -32.99
N TYR A 10 -20.34 10.73 -32.46
CA TYR A 10 -19.18 9.88 -32.22
C TYR A 10 -19.54 8.91 -31.09
N GLY A 11 -20.00 7.72 -31.49
CA GLY A 11 -20.15 6.59 -30.59
C GLY A 11 -18.80 6.18 -30.03
N TYR A 12 -18.49 6.65 -28.82
CA TYR A 12 -17.50 6.00 -27.97
C TYR A 12 -18.05 4.61 -27.64
N THR A 13 -17.53 3.60 -28.32
CA THR A 13 -17.74 2.20 -27.92
C THR A 13 -17.05 2.00 -26.58
N HIS A 14 -17.81 2.18 -25.50
CA HIS A 14 -17.44 1.61 -24.21
C HIS A 14 -17.41 0.09 -24.40
N THR A 15 -16.23 -0.47 -24.59
CA THR A 15 -16.02 -1.91 -24.45
C THR A 15 -16.46 -2.29 -23.04
N PRO A 16 -17.45 -3.18 -22.88
CA PRO A 16 -17.85 -3.64 -21.56
C PRO A 16 -16.63 -4.28 -20.89
N ARG A 17 -16.34 -3.90 -19.65
CA ARG A 17 -15.34 -4.56 -18.82
C ARG A 17 -15.74 -6.04 -18.72
N GLN A 18 -15.04 -6.92 -19.43
CA GLN A 18 -15.36 -8.34 -19.43
C GLN A 18 -15.29 -8.86 -18.00
N THR A 19 -16.40 -9.44 -17.53
CA THR A 19 -16.46 -10.14 -16.25
C THR A 19 -15.49 -11.32 -16.31
N PRO A 20 -14.59 -11.48 -15.34
CA PRO A 20 -13.61 -12.57 -15.38
C PRO A 20 -14.33 -13.92 -15.34
N SER A 21 -13.83 -14.88 -16.12
CA SER A 21 -14.32 -16.25 -16.11
C SER A 21 -14.02 -16.95 -14.78
N ILE A 22 -14.78 -18.00 -14.46
CA ILE A 22 -14.57 -18.83 -13.26
C ILE A 22 -13.14 -19.41 -13.23
N THR A 23 -12.61 -19.79 -14.39
CA THR A 23 -11.24 -20.31 -14.53
C THR A 23 -10.20 -19.26 -14.14
N GLU A 24 -10.34 -18.02 -14.60
CA GLU A 24 -9.45 -16.92 -14.23
C GLU A 24 -9.52 -16.62 -12.73
N VAL A 25 -10.73 -16.62 -12.15
CA VAL A 25 -10.92 -16.44 -10.70
C VAL A 25 -10.21 -17.54 -9.91
N ASN A 26 -10.38 -18.80 -10.30
CA ASN A 26 -9.69 -19.91 -9.64
C ASN A 26 -8.17 -19.82 -9.77
N GLN A 27 -7.66 -19.38 -10.92
CA GLN A 27 -6.22 -19.17 -11.12
C GLN A 27 -5.68 -18.03 -10.25
N MET A 28 -6.44 -16.94 -10.08
CA MET A 28 -6.09 -15.86 -9.16
C MET A 28 -6.05 -16.35 -7.70
N LYS A 29 -7.05 -17.12 -7.26
CA LYS A 29 -7.07 -17.72 -5.91
C LYS A 29 -5.87 -18.66 -5.71
N GLN A 30 -5.56 -19.49 -6.71
CA GLN A 30 -4.40 -20.37 -6.65
C GLN A 30 -3.09 -19.58 -6.57
N THR A 31 -2.99 -18.48 -7.33
CA THR A 31 -1.84 -17.58 -7.29
C THR A 31 -1.64 -16.96 -5.90
N LEU A 32 -2.72 -16.46 -5.27
CA LEU A 32 -2.70 -15.95 -3.90
C LEU A 32 -2.24 -17.02 -2.90
N ARG A 33 -2.87 -18.21 -2.92
CA ARG A 33 -2.56 -19.33 -2.03
C ARG A 33 -1.15 -19.88 -2.19
N SER A 34 -0.62 -19.85 -3.43
CA SER A 34 0.75 -20.27 -3.72
C SER A 34 1.80 -19.31 -3.18
N ARG A 35 1.40 -18.15 -2.64
CA ARG A 35 2.27 -17.11 -2.07
C ARG A 35 3.33 -16.59 -3.04
N ARG A 36 3.08 -16.73 -4.35
CA ARG A 36 3.96 -16.26 -5.42
C ARG A 36 3.86 -14.75 -5.68
N VAL A 37 2.83 -14.09 -5.14
CA VAL A 37 2.64 -12.65 -5.29
C VAL A 37 3.45 -11.93 -4.21
N ASN A 38 4.49 -11.22 -4.65
CA ASN A 38 5.44 -10.53 -3.78
C ASN A 38 5.45 -9.01 -3.96
N THR A 39 4.60 -8.46 -4.84
CA THR A 39 4.47 -7.01 -5.03
C THR A 39 3.07 -6.52 -4.69
N LEU A 40 2.99 -5.29 -4.17
CA LEU A 40 1.73 -4.63 -3.88
C LEU A 40 0.91 -4.43 -5.15
N THR A 41 1.57 -4.11 -6.27
CA THR A 41 0.90 -3.88 -7.55
C THR A 41 0.13 -5.12 -8.02
N GLU A 42 0.72 -6.31 -7.95
CA GLU A 42 0.03 -7.54 -8.34
C GLU A 42 -1.07 -7.93 -7.35
N LEU A 43 -0.84 -7.78 -6.03
CA LEU A 43 -1.89 -8.01 -5.03
C LEU A 43 -3.10 -7.12 -5.28
N ARG A 44 -2.87 -5.83 -5.56
CA ARG A 44 -3.91 -4.85 -5.87
C ARG A 44 -4.60 -5.13 -7.18
N ARG A 45 -3.89 -5.62 -8.20
CA ARG A 45 -4.49 -6.04 -9.47
C ARG A 45 -5.50 -7.16 -9.23
N ILE A 46 -5.11 -8.20 -8.49
CA ILE A 46 -6.00 -9.32 -8.15
C ILE A 46 -7.17 -8.84 -7.29
N GLU A 47 -6.91 -8.06 -6.24
CA GLU A 47 -7.95 -7.51 -5.36
C GLU A 47 -9.00 -6.74 -6.15
N ARG A 48 -8.61 -5.84 -7.07
CA ARG A 48 -9.55 -5.04 -7.88
C ARG A 48 -10.41 -5.85 -8.83
N ILE A 49 -9.94 -7.03 -9.25
CA ILE A 49 -10.72 -7.94 -10.09
C ILE A 49 -11.71 -8.70 -9.20
N LEU A 50 -11.24 -9.27 -8.09
CA LEU A 50 -12.08 -9.99 -7.14
C LEU A 50 -13.15 -9.09 -6.51
N ALA A 51 -12.83 -7.84 -6.18
CA ALA A 51 -13.76 -6.86 -5.62
C ALA A 51 -14.87 -6.44 -6.60
N SER A 52 -14.73 -6.74 -7.89
CA SER A 52 -15.81 -6.50 -8.86
C SER A 52 -16.83 -7.64 -8.92
N LEU A 53 -16.60 -8.73 -8.19
CA LEU A 53 -17.49 -9.89 -8.15
C LEU A 53 -18.56 -9.73 -7.06
N PRO A 54 -19.81 -10.17 -7.31
CA PRO A 54 -20.93 -9.98 -6.39
C PRO A 54 -20.77 -10.71 -5.04
N ASN A 55 -19.96 -11.77 -5.00
CA ASN A 55 -19.69 -12.62 -3.84
C ASN A 55 -18.32 -12.33 -3.18
N PHE A 56 -17.74 -11.15 -3.44
CA PHE A 56 -16.40 -10.78 -2.98
C PHE A 56 -16.17 -11.01 -1.48
N ALA A 57 -17.08 -10.48 -0.65
CA ALA A 57 -16.92 -10.52 0.79
C ALA A 57 -16.93 -11.95 1.34
N SER A 58 -17.82 -12.81 0.84
CA SER A 58 -17.99 -14.17 1.31
C SER A 58 -16.93 -15.14 0.79
N GLU A 59 -16.34 -14.91 -0.38
CA GLU A 59 -15.49 -15.90 -1.05
C GLU A 59 -14.02 -15.52 -1.22
N HIS A 60 -13.67 -14.24 -1.08
CA HIS A 60 -12.36 -13.73 -1.52
C HIS A 60 -11.61 -12.96 -0.44
N ILE A 61 -12.30 -12.32 0.51
CA ILE A 61 -11.65 -11.55 1.59
C ILE A 61 -10.66 -12.42 2.38
N HIS A 62 -10.99 -13.68 2.68
CA HIS A 62 -10.09 -14.56 3.43
C HIS A 62 -8.76 -14.79 2.70
N ASP A 63 -8.80 -15.25 1.44
CA ASP A 63 -7.58 -15.52 0.64
C ASP A 63 -6.74 -14.23 0.48
N LEU A 64 -7.38 -13.07 0.34
CA LEU A 64 -6.70 -11.77 0.26
C LEU A 64 -6.09 -11.36 1.61
N THR A 65 -6.81 -11.54 2.70
CA THR A 65 -6.32 -11.24 4.07
C THR A 65 -5.04 -12.01 4.36
N GLU A 66 -5.03 -13.31 4.07
CA GLU A 66 -3.84 -14.15 4.24
C GLU A 66 -2.69 -13.69 3.33
N SER A 67 -2.99 -13.31 2.09
CA SER A 67 -1.98 -12.88 1.12
C SER A 67 -1.32 -11.55 1.52
N PHE A 68 -2.09 -10.56 1.96
CA PHE A 68 -1.54 -9.30 2.48
C PHE A 68 -0.80 -9.52 3.80
N GLY A 69 -1.29 -10.41 4.67
CA GLY A 69 -0.57 -10.83 5.87
C GLY A 69 0.79 -11.45 5.54
N PHE A 70 0.84 -12.35 4.55
CA PHE A 70 2.09 -12.97 4.09
C PHE A 70 3.03 -11.95 3.45
N TYR A 71 2.51 -11.04 2.63
CA TYR A 71 3.28 -9.96 2.02
C TYR A 71 3.99 -9.08 3.06
N VAL A 72 3.29 -8.74 4.15
CA VAL A 72 3.85 -7.97 5.26
C VAL A 72 4.87 -8.77 6.07
N SER A 73 4.53 -10.01 6.44
CA SER A 73 5.38 -10.87 7.28
C SER A 73 6.64 -11.36 6.56
N SER A 74 6.62 -11.46 5.23
CA SER A 74 7.78 -11.84 4.40
C SER A 74 8.67 -10.65 4.02
N ASN A 75 8.51 -9.50 4.68
CA ASN A 75 9.25 -8.26 4.42
C ASN A 75 9.06 -7.64 3.03
N ASN A 76 8.10 -8.08 2.21
CA ASN A 76 7.90 -7.51 0.87
C ASN A 76 7.50 -6.02 0.95
N LEU A 77 6.65 -5.63 1.91
CA LEU A 77 6.31 -4.23 2.16
C LEU A 77 7.55 -3.37 2.47
N LEU A 78 8.44 -3.86 3.33
CA LEU A 78 9.67 -3.16 3.68
C LEU A 78 10.59 -3.03 2.46
N GLN A 79 10.71 -4.09 1.66
CA GLN A 79 11.51 -4.08 0.44
C GLN A 79 10.98 -3.08 -0.57
N GLU A 80 9.66 -2.97 -0.76
CA GLU A 80 9.08 -1.97 -1.65
C GLU A 80 9.27 -0.54 -1.15
N LEU A 81 9.06 -0.28 0.15
CA LEU A 81 9.34 1.02 0.75
C LEU A 81 10.79 1.45 0.52
N ARG A 82 11.75 0.53 0.74
CA ARG A 82 13.18 0.77 0.46
C ARG A 82 13.50 0.90 -1.03
N GLY A 83 12.76 0.17 -1.86
CA GLY A 83 12.86 0.25 -3.32
C GLY A 83 12.46 1.62 -3.85
N ILE A 84 11.54 2.32 -3.15
CA ILE A 84 11.16 3.71 -3.43
C ILE A 84 12.18 4.68 -2.80
N SER A 85 12.57 4.47 -1.54
CA SER A 85 13.48 5.36 -0.80
C SER A 85 14.96 4.93 -0.86
N ARG A 86 15.47 4.59 -2.05
CA ARG A 86 16.77 3.88 -2.20
C ARG A 86 17.97 4.59 -1.57
N GLN A 87 18.04 5.91 -1.72
CA GLN A 87 19.14 6.72 -1.20
C GLN A 87 19.07 6.88 0.32
N TYR A 88 17.86 6.81 0.87
CA TYR A 88 17.57 6.94 2.29
C TYR A 88 16.60 5.82 2.72
N PRO A 89 17.10 4.57 2.85
CA PRO A 89 16.27 3.39 3.01
C PRO A 89 15.28 3.50 4.18
N PHE A 90 14.05 3.06 3.96
CA PHE A 90 13.00 3.07 4.98
C PHE A 90 13.41 2.23 6.22
N SER A 91 13.08 2.77 7.40
CA SER A 91 13.45 2.20 8.69
C SER A 91 12.70 0.90 8.98
N THR A 92 13.45 -0.17 9.32
CA THR A 92 12.85 -1.42 9.84
C THR A 92 12.14 -1.16 11.17
N GLU A 93 12.78 -0.42 12.07
CA GLU A 93 12.26 -0.17 13.43
C GLU A 93 10.91 0.57 13.38
N LEU A 94 10.77 1.52 12.45
CA LEU A 94 9.51 2.23 12.21
C LEU A 94 8.40 1.26 11.81
N LEU A 95 8.67 0.38 10.83
CA LEU A 95 7.67 -0.55 10.33
C LEU A 95 7.29 -1.61 11.38
N GLU A 96 8.24 -2.10 12.18
CA GLU A 96 7.95 -3.05 13.26
C GLU A 96 7.11 -2.41 14.38
N ASP A 97 7.40 -1.17 14.78
CA ASP A 97 6.56 -0.45 15.75
C ASP A 97 5.16 -0.17 15.19
N ALA A 98 5.05 0.15 13.89
CA ALA A 98 3.75 0.31 13.24
C ALA A 98 2.95 -1.00 13.27
N LYS A 99 3.60 -2.16 13.07
CA LYS A 99 2.97 -3.47 13.22
C LYS A 99 2.44 -3.67 14.63
N ALA A 100 3.27 -3.43 15.65
CA ALA A 100 2.87 -3.55 17.03
C ALA A 100 1.65 -2.65 17.33
N ARG A 101 1.65 -1.40 16.89
CA ARG A 101 0.53 -0.45 17.07
C ARG A 101 -0.75 -0.90 16.38
N VAL A 102 -0.67 -1.41 15.15
CA VAL A 102 -1.84 -1.94 14.44
C VAL A 102 -2.45 -3.12 15.20
N TYR A 103 -1.64 -4.04 15.72
CA TYR A 103 -2.13 -5.19 16.49
C TYR A 103 -2.80 -4.81 17.82
N HIS A 104 -2.41 -3.67 18.42
CA HIS A 104 -3.00 -3.17 19.66
C HIS A 104 -4.13 -2.14 19.45
N ASP A 105 -4.37 -1.70 18.20
CA ASP A 105 -5.43 -0.73 17.90
C ASP A 105 -6.78 -1.44 17.69
N PRO A 106 -7.78 -1.20 18.54
CA PRO A 106 -9.11 -1.78 18.36
C PRO A 106 -9.78 -1.34 17.06
N ASN A 107 -9.39 -0.22 16.44
CA ASN A 107 -9.93 0.21 15.15
C ASN A 107 -9.36 -0.55 13.96
N SER A 108 -8.27 -1.29 14.13
CA SER A 108 -7.68 -2.10 13.05
C SER A 108 -8.63 -3.20 12.57
N ILE A 109 -9.62 -3.60 13.38
CA ILE A 109 -10.65 -4.56 12.99
C ILE A 109 -11.50 -4.10 11.80
N ARG A 110 -11.49 -2.79 11.47
CA ARG A 110 -12.33 -2.22 10.41
C ARG A 110 -11.86 -2.56 9.00
N SER A 111 -10.64 -3.05 8.83
CA SER A 111 -10.08 -3.46 7.55
C SER A 111 -9.47 -4.85 7.64
N TRP A 112 -9.63 -5.62 6.57
CA TRP A 112 -8.98 -6.91 6.39
C TRP A 112 -7.56 -6.77 5.81
N ASN A 113 -7.16 -5.57 5.37
CA ASN A 113 -5.92 -5.34 4.65
C ASN A 113 -4.80 -4.84 5.57
N LEU A 114 -3.93 -5.75 6.03
CA LEU A 114 -2.84 -5.41 6.94
C LEU A 114 -1.85 -4.39 6.34
N ALA A 115 -1.53 -4.48 5.05
CA ALA A 115 -0.58 -3.55 4.44
C ALA A 115 -1.11 -2.11 4.45
N TRP A 116 -2.38 -1.92 4.11
CA TRP A 116 -3.04 -0.62 4.17
C TRP A 116 -3.11 -0.09 5.61
N LEU A 117 -3.50 -0.94 6.58
CA LEU A 117 -3.57 -0.57 8.00
C LEU A 117 -2.23 -0.04 8.51
N LEU A 118 -1.11 -0.70 8.17
CA LEU A 118 0.22 -0.24 8.56
C LEU A 118 0.56 1.12 7.98
N LEU A 119 0.34 1.31 6.68
CA LEU A 119 0.67 2.57 6.01
C LEU A 119 -0.18 3.74 6.55
N VAL A 120 -1.46 3.51 6.81
CA VAL A 120 -2.34 4.51 7.44
C VAL A 120 -1.94 4.78 8.87
N LYS A 121 -1.60 3.75 9.66
CA LYS A 121 -1.14 3.90 11.04
C LYS A 121 0.13 4.76 11.11
N ILE A 122 1.10 4.51 10.23
CA ILE A 122 2.33 5.30 10.13
C ILE A 122 2.04 6.80 9.93
N LYS A 123 1.06 7.13 9.07
CA LYS A 123 0.65 8.52 8.84
C LYS A 123 -0.18 9.10 9.97
N ALA A 124 -1.17 8.37 10.47
CA ALA A 124 -2.09 8.84 11.49
C ALA A 124 -1.34 9.15 12.80
N ASP A 125 -0.40 8.29 13.18
CA ASP A 125 0.40 8.44 14.39
C ASP A 125 1.64 9.34 14.19
N GLN A 126 1.82 9.94 13.00
CA GLN A 126 2.96 10.81 12.68
C GLN A 126 4.32 10.18 13.01
N MET A 127 4.50 8.89 12.72
CA MET A 127 5.68 8.13 13.14
C MET A 127 6.96 8.55 12.40
N ILE A 128 6.84 8.99 11.14
CA ILE A 128 8.00 9.28 10.29
C ILE A 128 8.95 10.33 10.89
N PRO A 129 8.48 11.53 11.33
CA PRO A 129 9.34 12.52 11.99
C PRO A 129 10.15 11.97 13.16
N ASP A 130 9.52 11.25 14.08
CA ASP A 130 10.17 10.74 15.29
C ASP A 130 11.30 9.77 14.95
N TYR A 131 11.04 8.84 14.03
CA TYR A 131 12.03 7.88 13.59
C TYR A 131 13.13 8.51 12.75
N ALA A 132 12.80 9.48 11.89
CA ALA A 132 13.79 10.19 11.08
C ALA A 132 14.77 10.98 11.96
N HIS A 133 14.27 11.68 12.98
CA HIS A 133 15.12 12.38 13.94
C HIS A 133 15.99 11.41 14.73
N ARG A 134 15.46 10.28 15.21
CA ARG A 134 16.26 9.26 15.89
C ARG A 134 17.35 8.69 14.99
N THR A 135 17.00 8.27 13.77
CA THR A 135 17.96 7.73 12.80
C THR A 135 19.03 8.75 12.44
N SER A 136 18.67 10.01 12.19
CA SER A 136 19.62 11.06 11.82
C SER A 136 20.70 11.35 12.87
N ARG A 137 20.43 11.02 14.14
CA ARG A 137 21.35 11.22 15.27
C ARG A 137 22.22 9.99 15.56
N GLN A 138 21.96 8.86 14.90
CA GLN A 138 22.73 7.64 15.12
C GLN A 138 24.15 7.82 14.57
N PRO A 139 25.21 7.61 15.38
CA PRO A 139 26.59 7.76 14.91
C PRO A 139 26.93 6.91 13.70
N ALA A 140 26.26 5.75 13.51
CA ALA A 140 26.42 4.90 12.33
C ALA A 140 26.13 5.62 11.00
N MET A 141 25.27 6.64 11.00
CA MET A 141 24.99 7.48 9.82
C MET A 141 26.12 8.44 9.48
N TRP A 142 27.06 8.62 10.40
CA TRP A 142 28.14 9.61 10.35
C TRP A 142 29.52 8.97 10.52
N GLY A 143 29.67 7.72 10.07
CA GLY A 143 30.95 7.00 10.16
C GLY A 143 31.40 6.70 11.60
N GLY A 144 30.47 6.60 12.54
CA GLY A 144 30.73 6.34 13.96
C GLY A 144 30.92 7.59 14.82
N VAL A 145 30.78 8.79 14.25
CA VAL A 145 30.96 10.06 14.97
C VAL A 145 29.62 10.63 15.43
N VAL A 146 29.61 11.35 16.54
CA VAL A 146 28.42 12.10 16.98
C VAL A 146 28.20 13.28 16.01
N PRO A 147 27.02 13.38 15.37
CA PRO A 147 26.78 14.43 14.41
C PRO A 147 26.61 15.80 15.06
N ASP A 148 26.99 16.84 14.31
CA ASP A 148 26.55 18.19 14.61
C ASP A 148 25.01 18.27 14.57
N PRO A 149 24.36 18.95 15.53
CA PRO A 149 22.90 19.03 15.59
C PRO A 149 22.25 19.60 14.33
N ARG A 150 22.90 20.52 13.60
CA ARG A 150 22.35 21.11 12.37
C ARG A 150 22.38 20.09 11.24
N HIS A 151 23.51 19.43 11.02
CA HIS A 151 23.62 18.39 9.99
C HIS A 151 22.68 17.19 10.28
N ALA A 152 22.49 16.82 11.56
CA ALA A 152 21.49 15.82 11.93
C ALA A 152 20.07 16.28 11.56
N ALA A 153 19.72 17.55 11.79
CA ALA A 153 18.41 18.09 11.42
C ALA A 153 18.19 18.13 9.89
N GLU A 154 19.22 18.43 9.12
CA GLU A 154 19.18 18.38 7.64
C GLU A 154 18.94 16.95 7.16
N LEU A 155 19.69 15.98 7.67
CA LEU A 155 19.47 14.56 7.34
C LEU A 155 18.09 14.09 7.76
N ALA A 156 17.59 14.47 8.94
CA ALA A 156 16.23 14.16 9.38
C ALA A 156 15.19 14.69 8.39
N SER A 157 15.36 15.92 7.90
CA SER A 157 14.44 16.53 6.94
C SER A 157 14.40 15.74 5.62
N VAL A 158 15.55 15.27 5.14
CA VAL A 158 15.63 14.42 3.94
C VAL A 158 14.96 13.06 4.18
N LEU A 159 15.22 12.43 5.33
CA LEU A 159 14.58 11.16 5.70
C LEU A 159 13.05 11.31 5.78
N ILE A 160 12.55 12.38 6.39
CA ILE A 160 11.12 12.67 6.48
C ILE A 160 10.51 12.77 5.09
N GLN A 161 11.13 13.53 4.19
CA GLN A 161 10.64 13.71 2.82
C GLN A 161 10.58 12.38 2.06
N GLU A 162 11.68 11.62 2.07
CA GLU A 162 11.79 10.37 1.33
C GLU A 162 10.84 9.29 1.86
N TRP A 163 10.75 9.14 3.17
CA TRP A 163 9.90 8.14 3.81
C TRP A 163 8.41 8.50 3.67
N THR A 164 8.06 9.79 3.77
CA THR A 164 6.69 10.26 3.52
C THR A 164 6.29 9.98 2.08
N ARG A 165 7.16 10.32 1.11
CA ARG A 165 6.94 10.03 -0.31
C ARG A 165 6.72 8.54 -0.56
N ALA A 166 7.52 7.66 0.07
CA ALA A 166 7.39 6.22 -0.08
C ALA A 166 6.05 5.69 0.43
N VAL A 167 5.64 6.11 1.64
CA VAL A 167 4.36 5.72 2.23
C VAL A 167 3.19 6.26 1.41
N ASP A 168 3.24 7.51 0.99
CA ASP A 168 2.20 8.12 0.14
C ASP A 168 2.10 7.44 -1.22
N GLN A 169 3.24 7.05 -1.80
CA GLN A 169 3.25 6.30 -3.06
C GLN A 169 2.56 4.95 -2.94
N LEU A 170 2.81 4.18 -1.88
CA LEU A 170 2.14 2.90 -1.68
C LEU A 170 0.65 3.09 -1.32
N LEU A 171 0.30 4.12 -0.53
CA LEU A 171 -1.10 4.40 -0.19
C LEU A 171 -1.96 4.77 -1.40
N ARG A 172 -1.38 5.39 -2.44
CA ARG A 172 -2.11 5.71 -3.70
C ARG A 172 -2.72 4.49 -4.39
N HIS A 173 -2.30 3.27 -4.05
CA HIS A 173 -2.94 2.05 -4.54
C HIS A 173 -4.36 1.85 -4.00
N TRP A 174 -4.75 2.51 -2.91
CA TRP A 174 -6.08 2.48 -2.31
C TRP A 174 -6.70 3.88 -2.32
N PRO A 175 -7.31 4.32 -3.43
CA PRO A 175 -8.06 5.59 -3.46
C PRO A 175 -9.24 5.57 -2.48
N THR A 176 -9.80 4.39 -2.21
CA THR A 176 -10.80 4.14 -1.17
C THR A 176 -10.25 3.11 -0.18
N PRO A 177 -10.48 3.29 1.14
CA PRO A 177 -10.10 2.31 2.15
C PRO A 177 -10.69 0.91 1.89
N PRO A 178 -9.90 -0.17 2.02
CA PRO A 178 -10.40 -1.54 1.95
C PRO A 178 -11.04 -1.96 3.30
N THR A 179 -12.21 -1.39 3.63
CA THR A 179 -12.94 -1.67 4.87
C THR A 179 -13.93 -2.84 4.73
N LEU A 180 -14.35 -3.40 5.87
CA LEU A 180 -15.27 -4.55 5.93
C LEU A 180 -16.73 -4.21 5.57
N ASP A 181 -17.15 -2.97 5.76
CA ASP A 181 -18.52 -2.49 5.54
C ASP A 181 -18.83 -2.18 4.07
N GLY A 182 -17.82 -2.15 3.20
CA GLY A 182 -18.00 -1.83 1.80
C GLY A 182 -18.63 -0.45 1.56
N SER A 183 -18.64 0.43 2.56
CA SER A 183 -19.04 1.82 2.41
C SER A 183 -17.90 2.56 1.72
N TRP A 184 -18.06 2.76 0.43
CA TRP A 184 -17.17 3.54 -0.44
C TRP A 184 -17.35 5.04 -0.21
#